data_AF-A0A7J3U4T4-F1
#
_entry.id   AF-A0A7J3U4T4-F1
#
_cell.length_a   1.000
_cell.length_b   1.000
_cell.length_c   1.000
_cell.angle_alpha   90.00
_cell.angle_beta   90.00
_cell.angle_gamma   90.00
#
_symmetry.space_group_name_H-M   'P 1'
#
loop_
_entity.id
_entity.type
_entity.pdbx_description
1 polymer ?
#
loop_
_entity_poly.entity_id
_entity_poly.type
_entity_poly.pdbx_seq_one_letter_code
_entity_poly.pdbx_strand_id
1 'polypeptide(L)' 'MRRALEEERKFKADTSHYFFNPLCIAKGYLELAMKEERDDRQREKLKAILNAVERVENVVKNVVMKGEVRE' A
#
# COMPACT_ATOMS: atom_id res chain seq x y z
N MET A 1 23.99 -17.58 10.45
CA MET A 1 23.82 -16.88 9.15
C MET A 1 22.62 -17.37 8.35
N ARG A 2 22.46 -18.69 8.08
CA ARG A 2 21.29 -19.24 7.35
C ARG A 2 19.92 -18.86 7.97
N ARG A 3 19.80 -18.98 9.30
CA ARG A 3 18.57 -18.64 10.02
C ARG A 3 18.14 -17.18 9.88
N ALA A 4 19.09 -16.24 9.99
CA ALA A 4 18.80 -14.81 9.83
C ALA A 4 18.31 -14.47 8.41
N LEU A 5 18.89 -15.11 7.39
CA LEU A 5 18.44 -14.98 5.99
C LEU A 5 17.04 -15.57 5.75
N GLU A 6 16.70 -16.67 6.42
CA GLU A 6 15.36 -17.27 6.36
C GLU A 6 14.31 -16.41 7.07
N GLU A 7 14.64 -15.87 8.25
CA GLU A 7 13.79 -14.95 9.00
C GLU A 7 13.52 -13.65 8.21
N GLU A 8 14.55 -13.10 7.56
CA GLU A 8 14.40 -11.93 6.68
C GLU A 8 13.52 -12.24 5.46
N ARG A 9 13.73 -13.38 4.78
CA ARG A 9 12.91 -13.79 3.63
C ARG A 9 11.45 -13.98 4.02
N LYS A 10 11.21 -14.62 5.16
CA LYS A 10 9.87 -14.84 5.69
C LYS A 10 9.20 -13.51 6.03
N PHE A 11 9.90 -12.61 6.72
CA PHE A 11 9.41 -11.27 7.02
C PHE A 11 9.02 -10.50 5.75
N LYS A 12 9.86 -10.51 4.71
CA LYS A 12 9.57 -9.84 3.44
C LYS A 12 8.35 -10.45 2.74
N ALA A 13 8.23 -11.77 2.73
CA ALA A 13 7.09 -12.47 2.12
C ALA A 13 5.77 -12.18 2.86
N ASP A 14 5.77 -12.34 4.18
CA ASP A 14 4.60 -12.13 5.03
C ASP A 14 4.15 -10.66 4.94
N THR A 15 5.08 -9.70 5.10
CA THR A 15 4.78 -8.27 5.02
C THR A 15 4.25 -7.89 3.64
N SER A 16 4.84 -8.43 2.56
CA SER A 16 4.32 -8.17 1.21
C SER A 16 2.88 -8.67 1.07
N HIS A 17 2.58 -9.87 1.55
CA HIS A 17 1.24 -10.45 1.45
C HIS A 17 0.20 -9.69 2.29
N TYR A 18 0.52 -9.41 3.56
CA TYR A 18 -0.43 -8.78 4.49
C TYR A 18 -0.70 -7.31 4.20
N PHE A 19 0.23 -6.59 3.54
CA PHE A 19 0.04 -5.18 3.22
C PHE A 19 -0.35 -4.94 1.76
N PHE A 20 0.38 -5.48 0.77
CA PHE A 20 0.12 -5.14 -0.62
C PHE A 20 -1.23 -5.65 -1.12
N ASN A 21 -1.71 -6.80 -0.64
CA ASN A 21 -3.00 -7.33 -1.07
C ASN A 21 -4.17 -6.44 -0.62
N PRO A 22 -4.33 -6.09 0.68
CA PRO A 22 -5.36 -5.14 1.10
C PRO A 22 -5.21 -3.75 0.49
N LEU A 23 -3.97 -3.25 0.33
CA LEU A 23 -3.74 -1.95 -0.31
C LEU A 23 -4.20 -1.96 -1.78
N CYS A 24 -3.88 -3.02 -2.53
CA CYS A 24 -4.34 -3.20 -3.90
C CYS A 24 -5.88 -3.20 -3.99
N ILE A 25 -6.54 -3.94 -3.08
CA ILE A 25 -8.01 -3.98 -2.99
C ILE A 25 -8.58 -2.58 -2.71
N ALA A 26 -8.02 -1.86 -1.73
CA ALA A 26 -8.46 -0.52 -1.37
C ALA A 26 -8.30 0.47 -2.53
N LYS A 27 -7.16 0.44 -3.23
CA LYS A 27 -6.92 1.27 -4.42
C LYS A 27 -7.92 0.97 -5.52
N GLY A 28 -8.16 -0.31 -5.83
CA GLY A 28 -9.13 -0.71 -6.83
C GLY A 28 -10.56 -0.23 -6.53
N TYR A 29 -11.01 -0.34 -5.27
CA TYR A 29 -12.31 0.20 -4.87
C TYR A 29 -12.38 1.74 -4.94
N LEU A 30 -11.31 2.44 -4.56
CA LEU A 30 -11.24 3.90 -4.67
C LEU A 30 -11.28 4.35 -6.14
N GLU A 31 -10.59 3.65 -7.04
CA GLU A 31 -10.64 3.91 -8.48
C GLU A 31 -12.05 3.72 -9.06
N LEU A 32 -12.73 2.64 -8.68
CA LEU A 32 -14.14 2.41 -9.07
C LEU A 32 -15.06 3.53 -8.54
N ALA A 33 -14.94 3.87 -7.26
CA ALA A 33 -15.73 4.94 -6.65
C ALA A 33 -15.50 6.30 -7.32
N MET A 34 -14.25 6.66 -7.62
CA MET A 34 -13.93 7.90 -8.35
C MET A 34 -14.52 7.94 -9.75
N LYS A 35 -14.54 6.79 -10.45
CA LYS A 35 -15.07 6.68 -11.81
C LYS A 35 -16.58 6.91 -11.84
N GLU A 36 -17.29 6.45 -10.81
CA GLU A 36 -18.75 6.57 -10.69
C GLU A 36 -19.19 7.92 -10.09
N GLU A 37 -18.31 8.60 -9.34
CA GLU A 37 -18.60 9.87 -8.68
C GLU A 37 -18.81 11.02 -9.68
N ARG A 38 -19.90 11.78 -9.51
CA ARG A 38 -20.29 12.91 -10.36
C ARG A 38 -20.09 14.27 -9.68
N ASP A 39 -19.99 14.30 -8.35
CA ASP A 39 -19.64 15.50 -7.59
C ASP A 39 -18.12 15.69 -7.57
N ASP A 40 -17.63 16.76 -8.20
CA ASP A 40 -16.20 17.06 -8.27
C ASP A 40 -15.57 17.18 -6.88
N ARG A 41 -16.32 17.71 -5.90
CA ARG A 41 -15.83 17.86 -4.53
C ARG A 41 -15.68 16.51 -3.81
N GLN A 42 -16.62 15.58 -3.98
CA GLN A 42 -16.42 14.20 -3.48
C GLN A 42 -15.28 13.51 -4.22
N ARG A 43 -15.16 13.69 -5.53
CA ARG A 43 -14.08 13.10 -6.33
C ARG A 43 -12.70 13.56 -5.84
N GLU A 44 -12.54 14.83 -5.47
CA GLU A 44 -11.31 15.35 -4.86
C GLU A 44 -10.99 14.68 -3.51
N LYS A 45 -11.98 14.44 -2.65
CA LYS A 45 -11.77 13.72 -1.39
C LYS A 45 -11.33 12.28 -1.64
N LEU A 46 -11.94 11.60 -2.61
CA LEU A 46 -11.55 10.24 -2.99
C LEU A 46 -10.10 10.20 -3.51
N LYS A 47 -9.69 11.20 -4.32
CA LYS A 47 -8.28 11.35 -4.74
C LYS A 47 -7.34 11.56 -3.55
N ALA A 48 -7.73 12.39 -2.58
CA ALA A 48 -6.92 12.61 -1.39
C ALA A 48 -6.74 11.32 -0.57
N ILE A 49 -7.79 10.50 -0.47
CA ILE A 49 -7.72 9.19 0.18
C ILE A 49 -6.82 8.23 -0.61
N LEU A 50 -6.98 8.16 -1.93
CA LEU A 50 -6.14 7.33 -2.79
C LEU A 50 -4.66 7.70 -2.62
N ASN A 51 -4.34 8.99 -2.66
CA ASN A 51 -2.99 9.47 -2.41
C ASN A 51 -2.50 8.97 -1.06
N ALA A 52 -3.25 9.14 0.03
CA ALA A 52 -2.86 8.67 1.36
C ALA A 52 -2.58 7.15 1.41
N VAL A 53 -3.38 6.34 0.70
CA VAL A 53 -3.16 4.89 0.57
C VAL A 53 -1.85 4.59 -0.17
N GLU A 54 -1.54 5.33 -1.23
CA GLU A 54 -0.27 5.19 -1.96
C GLU A 54 0.94 5.58 -1.12
N ARG A 55 0.82 6.59 -0.26
CA ARG A 55 1.87 6.94 0.71
C ARG A 55 2.17 5.78 1.65
N VAL A 56 1.13 5.10 2.15
CA VAL A 56 1.28 3.90 2.98
C VAL A 56 1.93 2.77 2.21
N GLU A 57 1.52 2.55 0.96
CA GLU A 57 2.13 1.54 0.07
C GLU A 57 3.63 1.78 -0.12
N ASN A 58 4.04 3.04 -0.34
CA ASN A 58 5.44 3.42 -0.50
C ASN A 58 6.26 3.16 0.77
N VAL A 59 5.71 3.48 1.94
CA VAL A 59 6.36 3.19 3.22
C VAL A 59 6.56 1.68 3.40
N VAL A 60 5.53 0.88 3.17
CA VAL A 60 5.64 -0.59 3.26
C VAL A 60 6.68 -1.12 2.27
N LYS A 61 6.70 -0.60 1.05
CA LYS A 61 7.69 -0.97 0.03
C LYS A 61 9.12 -0.65 0.47
N ASN A 62 9.36 0.54 1.05
CA ASN A 62 10.68 0.91 1.57
C ASN A 62 11.08 0.04 2.78
N VAL A 63 10.14 -0.29 3.67
CA VAL A 63 10.40 -1.20 4.79
C VAL A 63 10.79 -2.60 4.30
N VAL A 64 10.05 -3.16 3.35
CA VAL A 64 10.32 -4.52 2.83
C VAL A 64 11.59 -4.57 1.99
N MET A 65 11.85 -3.56 1.16
CA MET A 65 12.99 -3.58 0.23
C MET A 65 14.29 -3.06 0.83
N LYS A 66 14.21 -2.02 1.66
CA LYS A 66 15.38 -1.27 2.17
C LYS A 66 15.52 -1.33 3.69
N GLY A 67 14.49 -1.78 4.42
CA GLY A 67 14.48 -1.76 5.88
C GLY A 67 14.31 -0.37 6.48
N GLU A 68 13.76 0.60 5.72
CA GLU A 68 13.65 2.00 6.13
C GLU A 68 12.19 2.41 6.27
N VAL A 69 11.85 3.09 7.37
CA VAL A 69 10.51 3.68 7.56
C VAL A 69 10.52 5.10 7.01
N ARG A 70 10.30 5.21 5.70
CA ARG A 70 10.14 6.47 4.99
C ARG A 70 9.23 6.28 3.78
N GLU A 71 8.59 7.35 3.35
CA GLU A 71 7.86 7.41 2.09
C GLU A 71 8.82 7.55 0.89
#